data_AF-A0A0F3NEK6-F1
#
_entry.id   AF-A0A0F3NEK6-F1
#
_cell.length_a   1.000
_cell.length_b   1.000
_cell.length_c   1.000
_cell.angle_alpha   90.00
_cell.angle_beta   90.00
_cell.angle_gamma   90.00
#
_symmetry.space_group_name_H-M   'P 1'
#
loop_
_entity.id
_entity.type
_entity.pdbx_description
1 polymer ?
#
loop_
_entity_poly.entity_id
_entity_poly.type
_entity_poly.pdbx_seq_one_letter_code
_entity_poly.pdbx_strand_id
1 'polypeptide(L)'
;MILLVLAFALMSPNYIAGLISSNRTDVTFEQSTMHMGKGDSITVNFDRSIGEKVKSGYVVVPVRDGFEGSVFRMLKDRVGLVVERIDGAMVVQSIYRGSYVAEDIESGDVITGLVISRKNENGDYVSVAAILMLVLLAFFQARTRDNIGR
;
A
#
# COMPACT_ATOMS: atom_id res chain seq x y z
N MET A 1 22.71 -18.15 -13.04
CA MET A 1 22.12 -17.04 -12.27
C MET A 1 20.82 -16.51 -12.88
N ILE A 2 20.75 -16.17 -14.17
CA ILE A 2 19.54 -15.59 -14.80
C ILE A 2 18.27 -16.47 -14.64
N LEU A 3 18.38 -17.79 -14.83
CA LEU A 3 17.26 -18.72 -14.61
C LEU A 3 16.70 -18.70 -13.18
N LEU A 4 17.57 -18.51 -12.19
CA LEU A 4 17.19 -18.45 -10.78
C LEU A 4 16.44 -17.14 -10.48
N VAL A 5 16.88 -16.03 -11.06
CA VAL A 5 16.19 -14.73 -10.97
C VAL A 5 14.81 -14.80 -11.61
N LEU A 6 14.68 -15.43 -12.78
CA LEU A 6 13.39 -15.60 -13.46
C LEU A 6 12.43 -16.53 -12.69
N ALA A 7 12.96 -17.59 -12.06
CA ALA A 7 12.16 -18.46 -11.20
C ALA A 7 11.60 -17.70 -9.98
N PHE A 8 12.41 -16.88 -9.32
CA PHE A 8 11.94 -16.00 -8.24
C PHE A 8 10.89 -15.00 -8.73
N ALA A 9 11.09 -14.40 -9.90
CA ALA A 9 10.13 -13.47 -10.48
C ALA A 9 8.77 -14.10 -10.80
N LEU A 10 8.73 -15.38 -11.16
CA LEU A 10 7.49 -16.13 -11.38
C LEU A 10 6.84 -16.65 -10.09
N MET A 11 7.64 -16.95 -9.06
CA MET A 11 7.13 -17.42 -7.77
C MET A 11 6.48 -16.30 -6.94
N SER A 12 6.99 -15.08 -7.05
CA SER A 12 6.50 -13.94 -6.26
C SER A 12 6.36 -12.65 -7.09
N PRO A 13 5.60 -12.68 -8.20
CA PRO A 13 5.52 -11.57 -9.15
C PRO A 13 4.98 -10.28 -8.51
N ASN A 14 4.00 -10.38 -7.62
CA ASN A 14 3.44 -9.24 -6.89
C ASN A 14 4.46 -8.61 -5.91
N TYR A 15 5.37 -9.40 -5.36
CA TYR A 15 6.41 -8.90 -4.48
C TYR A 15 7.44 -8.07 -5.26
N ILE A 16 7.92 -8.59 -6.40
CA ILE A 16 8.83 -7.86 -7.27
C ILE A 16 8.16 -6.60 -7.84
N ALA A 17 6.90 -6.70 -8.24
CA ALA A 17 6.12 -5.55 -8.68
C ALA A 17 6.12 -4.47 -7.60
N GLY A 18 5.85 -4.84 -6.34
CA GLY A 18 5.85 -3.96 -5.18
C GLY A 18 7.18 -3.26 -4.89
N LEU A 19 8.31 -3.86 -5.27
CA LEU A 19 9.64 -3.24 -5.16
C LEU A 19 9.88 -2.18 -6.24
N ILE A 20 9.28 -2.34 -7.42
CA ILE A 20 9.53 -1.49 -8.60
C ILE A 20 8.54 -0.32 -8.67
N SER A 21 7.32 -0.52 -8.17
CA SER A 21 6.26 0.49 -8.20
C SER A 21 5.63 0.63 -6.82
N SER A 22 5.92 1.76 -6.17
CA SER A 22 5.15 2.23 -5.02
C SER A 22 4.09 3.19 -5.53
N ASN A 23 2.85 2.70 -5.65
CA ASN A 23 1.72 3.57 -5.97
C ASN A 23 1.15 4.12 -4.66
N ARG A 24 1.89 5.07 -4.08
CA ARG A 24 1.49 5.80 -2.88
C ARG A 24 0.90 7.14 -3.29
N THR A 25 -0.27 7.44 -2.75
CA THR A 25 -0.96 8.70 -2.98
C THR A 25 -1.25 9.36 -1.65
N ASP A 26 -0.74 10.57 -1.46
CA ASP A 26 -1.10 11.38 -0.30
C ASP A 26 -2.55 11.83 -0.44
N VAL A 27 -3.30 11.71 0.65
CA VAL A 27 -4.70 12.10 0.72
C VAL A 27 -4.79 13.40 1.48
N THR A 28 -5.36 14.40 0.82
CA THR A 28 -5.76 15.64 1.48
C THR A 28 -7.16 15.48 2.08
N PHE A 29 -7.36 15.96 3.30
CA PHE A 29 -8.67 15.96 3.95
C PHE A 29 -9.76 16.76 3.20
N GLU A 30 -9.37 17.59 2.24
CA GLU A 30 -10.27 18.38 1.40
C GLU A 30 -10.76 17.61 0.15
N GLN A 31 -10.27 16.39 -0.08
CA GLN A 31 -10.78 15.56 -1.16
C GLN A 31 -12.25 15.20 -0.89
N SER A 32 -13.11 15.56 -1.85
CA SER A 32 -14.55 15.33 -1.79
C SER A 32 -14.91 13.86 -1.94
N THR A 33 -14.17 13.12 -2.77
CA THR A 33 -14.36 11.67 -2.97
C THR A 33 -13.03 10.96 -3.12
N MET A 34 -12.89 9.86 -2.40
CA MET A 34 -11.77 8.92 -2.47
C MET A 34 -12.29 7.59 -3.00
N HIS A 35 -11.47 6.95 -3.84
CA HIS A 35 -11.69 5.59 -4.31
C HIS A 35 -10.51 4.71 -3.89
N MET A 36 -10.82 3.56 -3.32
CA MET A 36 -9.86 2.55 -2.91
C MET A 36 -10.31 1.18 -3.40
N GLY A 37 -9.39 0.44 -4.00
CA GLY A 37 -9.58 -0.93 -4.45
C GLY A 37 -9.44 -1.94 -3.32
N LYS A 38 -9.82 -3.18 -3.62
CA LYS A 38 -9.58 -4.32 -2.73
C LYS A 38 -8.09 -4.62 -2.65
N GLY A 39 -7.57 -4.69 -1.42
CA GLY A 39 -6.16 -4.94 -1.13
C GLY A 39 -5.29 -3.69 -1.09
N ASP A 40 -5.87 -2.51 -1.30
CA ASP A 40 -5.22 -1.25 -0.93
C ASP A 40 -5.06 -1.16 0.59
N SER A 41 -4.21 -0.28 1.07
CA SER A 41 -4.10 0.06 2.48
C SER A 41 -4.04 1.57 2.70
N ILE A 42 -4.50 2.01 3.87
CA ILE A 42 -4.36 3.40 4.33
C ILE A 42 -3.30 3.42 5.42
N THR A 43 -2.28 4.25 5.26
CA THR A 43 -1.40 4.65 6.35
C THR A 43 -1.96 5.91 6.99
N VAL A 44 -2.23 5.85 8.29
CA VAL A 44 -2.66 6.99 9.11
C VAL A 44 -1.47 7.44 9.94
N ASN A 45 -0.96 8.65 9.66
CA ASN A 45 0.10 9.26 10.45
C ASN A 45 -0.53 10.12 11.55
N PHE A 46 0.00 10.01 12.76
CA PHE A 46 -0.53 10.74 13.90
C PHE A 46 0.58 11.23 14.82
N ASP A 47 0.29 12.33 15.52
CA ASP A 47 1.13 12.91 16.55
C ASP A 47 0.37 12.88 17.88
N ARG A 48 1.05 12.37 18.91
CA ARG A 48 0.57 12.39 20.30
C ARG A 48 1.36 13.38 21.12
N SER A 49 0.66 14.30 21.77
CA SER A 49 1.26 15.19 22.77
C SER A 49 1.35 14.48 24.12
N ILE A 50 2.56 14.36 24.66
CA ILE A 50 2.86 13.78 25.98
C ILE A 50 3.63 14.84 26.76
N GLY A 51 2.90 15.73 27.44
CA GLY A 51 3.47 16.92 28.07
C GLY A 51 4.06 17.85 27.00
N GLU A 52 5.34 18.23 27.16
CA GLU A 52 6.04 19.08 26.20
C GLU A 52 6.62 18.32 24.99
N LYS A 53 6.45 16.99 24.93
CA LYS A 53 7.00 16.16 23.85
C LYS A 53 5.90 15.75 22.88
N VAL A 54 6.25 15.69 21.59
CA VAL A 54 5.40 15.10 20.55
C VAL A 54 5.99 13.76 20.15
N LYS A 55 5.17 12.71 20.19
CA LYS A 55 5.49 11.37 19.70
C LYS A 55 4.71 11.13 18.41
N SER A 56 5.41 11.02 17.30
CA SER A 56 4.82 10.65 16.01
C SER A 56 4.74 9.14 15.83
N GLY A 57 3.71 8.68 15.16
CA GLY A 57 3.47 7.29 14.83
C GLY A 57 2.70 7.13 13.52
N TYR A 58 2.58 5.89 13.07
CA TYR A 58 1.74 5.55 11.94
C TYR A 58 1.09 4.18 12.15
N VAL A 59 -0.11 4.01 11.59
CA VAL A 59 -0.81 2.71 11.54
C VAL A 59 -1.21 2.42 10.11
N VAL A 60 -1.02 1.17 9.68
CA VAL A 60 -1.41 0.72 8.33
C VAL A 60 -2.68 -0.12 8.44
N VAL A 61 -3.77 0.36 7.83
CA VAL A 61 -5.07 -0.30 7.82
C VAL A 61 -5.33 -0.92 6.44
N PRO A 62 -5.46 -2.26 6.34
CA PRO A 62 -5.78 -2.92 5.07
C PRO A 62 -7.24 -2.72 4.68
N VAL A 63 -7.50 -2.42 3.41
CA VAL A 63 -8.86 -2.29 2.84
C VAL A 63 -9.27 -3.59 2.16
N ARG A 64 -10.20 -4.31 2.79
CA ARG A 64 -10.61 -5.66 2.35
C ARG A 64 -11.63 -5.66 1.21
N ASP A 65 -12.59 -4.74 1.24
CA ASP A 65 -13.76 -4.76 0.33
C ASP A 65 -13.85 -3.50 -0.55
N GLY A 66 -12.73 -2.80 -0.73
CA GLY A 66 -12.70 -1.49 -1.37
C GLY A 66 -13.45 -0.42 -0.58
N PHE A 67 -13.36 0.82 -1.04
CA PHE A 67 -14.08 1.95 -0.47
C PHE A 67 -14.31 3.05 -1.51
N GLU A 68 -15.48 3.67 -1.45
CA GLU A 68 -15.81 4.86 -2.23
C GLU A 68 -16.59 5.86 -1.36
N GLY A 69 -16.10 7.09 -1.27
CA GLY A 69 -16.73 8.15 -0.50
C GLY A 69 -15.76 9.17 0.07
N SER A 70 -16.23 10.02 0.97
CA SER A 70 -15.40 11.05 1.61
C SER A 70 -14.31 10.48 2.52
N VAL A 71 -13.24 11.26 2.75
CA VAL A 71 -12.15 10.93 3.69
C VAL A 71 -12.67 10.66 5.10
N PHE A 72 -13.60 11.49 5.61
CA PHE A 72 -14.18 11.30 6.94
C PHE A 72 -14.93 9.98 7.07
N ARG A 73 -15.66 9.59 6.00
CA ARG A 73 -16.36 8.31 5.96
C ARG A 73 -15.37 7.15 5.88
N MET A 74 -14.25 7.30 5.18
CA MET A 74 -13.17 6.30 5.16
C MET A 74 -12.58 6.11 6.56
N LEU A 75 -12.26 7.20 7.25
CA LEU A 75 -11.75 7.15 8.62
C LEU A 75 -12.74 6.45 9.55
N LYS A 76 -14.03 6.76 9.42
CA LYS A 76 -15.08 6.15 10.25
C LYS A 76 -15.30 4.67 9.94
N ASP A 77 -15.56 4.35 8.67
CA ASP A 77 -16.09 3.03 8.24
C ASP A 77 -14.98 1.99 7.99
N ARG A 78 -13.74 2.42 7.73
CA ARG A 78 -12.61 1.52 7.43
C ARG A 78 -11.52 1.55 8.49
N VAL A 79 -11.15 2.73 8.97
CA VAL A 79 -10.10 2.87 10.00
C VAL A 79 -10.68 2.71 11.40
N GLY A 80 -11.92 3.16 11.61
CA GLY A 80 -12.57 3.15 12.92
C GLY A 80 -12.29 4.41 13.76
N LEU A 81 -11.97 5.53 13.12
CA LEU A 81 -11.69 6.82 13.76
C LEU A 81 -12.81 7.82 13.50
N VAL A 82 -13.23 8.51 14.55
CA VAL A 82 -14.02 9.73 14.44
C VAL A 82 -13.09 10.90 14.70
N VAL A 83 -12.95 11.77 13.71
CA VAL A 83 -12.08 12.94 13.78
C VAL A 83 -12.89 14.22 13.61
N GLU A 84 -12.41 15.29 14.23
CA GLU A 84 -12.97 16.63 14.12
C GLU A 84 -11.86 17.64 13.84
N ARG A 85 -12.19 18.69 13.08
CA ARG A 85 -11.24 19.76 12.81
C ARG A 85 -11.30 20.80 13.93
N ILE A 86 -10.23 20.89 14.73
CA ILE A 86 -10.06 21.86 15.82
C ILE A 86 -8.82 22.70 15.50
N ASP A 87 -8.99 24.03 15.42
CA ASP A 87 -7.90 24.98 15.11
C ASP A 87 -7.09 24.62 13.84
N GLY A 88 -7.78 24.05 12.83
CA GLY A 88 -7.17 23.61 11.58
C GLY A 88 -6.50 22.23 11.63
N ALA A 89 -6.34 21.64 12.81
CA ALA A 89 -5.81 20.29 13.01
C ALA A 89 -6.93 19.25 13.01
N MET A 90 -6.65 18.04 12.50
CA MET A 90 -7.58 16.91 12.59
C MET A 90 -7.34 16.13 13.88
N VAL A 91 -8.23 16.25 14.85
CA VAL A 91 -8.09 15.65 16.18
C VAL A 91 -8.99 14.43 16.30
N VAL A 92 -8.45 13.33 16.82
CA VAL A 92 -9.19 12.09 17.10
C VAL A 92 -10.11 12.32 18.30
N GLN A 93 -11.42 12.23 18.09
CA GLN A 93 -12.44 12.38 19.13
C GLN A 93 -12.81 11.04 19.77
N SER A 94 -12.86 9.98 18.96
CA SER A 94 -13.13 8.64 19.47
C SER A 94 -12.64 7.58 18.50
N ILE A 95 -12.39 6.39 19.06
CA ILE A 95 -11.99 5.20 18.32
C ILE A 95 -13.02 4.10 18.55
N TYR A 96 -13.46 3.45 17.48
CA TYR A 96 -14.37 2.31 17.58
C TYR A 96 -13.64 1.10 18.18
N ARG A 97 -14.29 0.44 19.15
CA ARG A 97 -13.78 -0.79 19.76
C ARG A 97 -13.63 -1.90 18.72
N GLY A 98 -12.47 -2.56 18.72
CA GLY A 98 -12.14 -3.61 17.76
C GLY A 98 -11.69 -3.09 16.38
N SER A 99 -11.46 -1.78 16.25
CA SER A 99 -10.85 -1.22 15.05
C SER A 99 -9.35 -1.56 14.98
N TYR A 100 -8.80 -1.50 13.77
CA TYR A 100 -7.38 -1.79 13.50
C TYR A 100 -6.40 -0.88 14.23
N VAL A 101 -6.86 0.30 14.66
CA VAL A 101 -6.02 1.35 15.24
C VAL A 101 -6.19 1.49 16.76
N ALA A 102 -7.07 0.69 17.37
CA ALA A 102 -7.48 0.87 18.76
C ALA A 102 -6.37 0.66 19.79
N GLU A 103 -5.29 -0.04 19.43
CA GLU A 103 -4.12 -0.25 20.29
C GLU A 103 -3.04 0.82 20.11
N ASP A 104 -3.07 1.55 18.99
CA ASP A 104 -2.01 2.47 18.58
C ASP A 104 -2.41 3.94 18.73
N ILE A 105 -3.66 4.28 18.39
CA ILE A 105 -4.20 5.64 18.37
C ILE A 105 -5.14 5.87 19.55
N GLU A 106 -5.01 7.02 20.19
CA GLU A 106 -5.80 7.44 21.34
C GLU A 106 -6.61 8.71 21.04
N SER A 107 -7.63 8.94 21.87
CA SER A 107 -8.41 10.18 21.81
C SER A 107 -7.50 11.36 22.14
N GLY A 108 -7.60 12.43 21.34
CA GLY A 108 -6.74 13.60 21.44
C GLY A 108 -5.50 13.55 20.52
N ASP A 109 -5.20 12.40 19.90
CA ASP A 109 -4.14 12.34 18.88
C ASP A 109 -4.50 13.19 17.66
N VAL A 110 -3.48 13.82 17.06
CA VAL A 110 -3.65 14.66 15.88
C VAL A 110 -3.26 13.87 14.64
N ILE A 111 -4.17 13.73 13.67
CA ILE A 111 -3.85 13.10 12.38
C ILE A 111 -3.09 14.11 11.52
N THR A 112 -1.83 13.78 11.24
CA THR A 112 -0.92 14.64 10.48
C THR A 112 -0.88 14.30 9.00
N GLY A 113 -1.33 13.10 8.62
CA GLY A 113 -1.41 12.73 7.21
C GLY A 113 -2.07 11.39 6.97
N LEU A 114 -2.51 11.22 5.72
CA LEU A 114 -3.13 10.00 5.23
C LEU A 114 -2.47 9.62 3.91
N VAL A 115 -2.04 8.36 3.78
CA VAL A 115 -1.40 7.87 2.56
C VAL A 115 -2.11 6.60 2.11
N ILE A 116 -2.64 6.60 0.89
CA ILE A 116 -3.15 5.37 0.27
C ILE A 116 -1.96 4.66 -0.36
N SER A 117 -1.74 3.41 0.03
CA SER A 117 -0.86 2.49 -0.70
C SER A 117 -1.75 1.57 -1.53
N ARG A 118 -1.73 1.74 -2.85
CA ARG A 118 -2.53 0.87 -3.71
C ARG A 118 -1.91 -0.51 -3.82
N LYS A 119 -2.78 -1.52 -3.89
CA LYS A 119 -2.36 -2.87 -4.25
C LYS A 119 -1.61 -2.81 -5.57
N ASN A 120 -0.42 -3.36 -5.59
CA ASN A 120 0.34 -3.46 -6.81
C ASN A 120 -0.16 -4.65 -7.63
N GLU A 121 -0.93 -4.35 -8.67
CA GLU A 121 -1.45 -5.36 -9.62
C GLU A 121 -0.47 -5.62 -10.77
N ASN A 122 0.72 -5.01 -10.76
CA ASN A 122 1.70 -5.18 -11.82
C ASN A 122 2.43 -6.53 -11.77
N GLY A 123 2.06 -7.44 -10.86
CA GLY A 123 2.59 -8.80 -10.85
C GLY A 123 2.31 -9.54 -12.17
N ASP A 124 1.22 -9.23 -12.85
CA ASP A 124 0.93 -9.79 -14.17
C ASP A 124 1.98 -9.34 -15.20
N TYR A 125 2.38 -8.06 -15.19
CA TYR A 125 3.45 -7.57 -16.05
C TYR A 125 4.80 -8.21 -15.73
N VAL A 126 5.12 -8.39 -14.44
CA VAL A 126 6.35 -9.09 -14.01
C VAL A 126 6.34 -10.54 -14.52
N SER A 127 5.21 -11.23 -14.41
CA SER A 127 5.04 -12.60 -14.88
C SER A 127 5.22 -12.71 -16.40
N VAL A 128 4.55 -11.83 -17.16
CA VAL A 128 4.65 -11.80 -18.63
C VAL A 128 6.08 -11.50 -19.08
N ALA A 129 6.75 -10.53 -18.45
CA ALA A 129 8.14 -10.20 -18.75
C ALA A 129 9.10 -11.37 -18.46
N ALA A 130 8.90 -12.07 -17.34
CA ALA A 130 9.69 -13.24 -16.99
C ALA A 130 9.49 -14.40 -17.98
N ILE A 131 8.26 -14.66 -18.41
CA ILE A 131 7.95 -15.68 -19.44
C ILE A 131 8.62 -15.31 -20.77
N LEU A 132 8.50 -14.06 -21.22
CA LEU A 132 9.14 -13.60 -22.46
C LEU A 132 10.67 -13.78 -22.42
N MET A 133 11.32 -13.44 -21.30
CA MET A 133 12.74 -13.70 -21.08
C MET A 133 13.09 -15.18 -21.17
N LEU A 134 12.28 -16.06 -20.59
CA LEU A 134 12.49 -17.52 -20.68
C LEU A 134 12.40 -18.02 -22.12
N VAL A 135 11.40 -17.56 -22.88
CA VAL A 135 11.23 -17.91 -24.30
C VAL A 135 12.44 -17.46 -25.12
N LEU A 136 12.92 -16.23 -24.91
CA LEU A 136 14.12 -15.71 -25.59
C LEU A 136 15.36 -16.51 -25.23
N LEU A 137 15.58 -16.84 -23.95
CA LEU A 137 16.71 -17.65 -23.52
C LEU A 137 16.68 -19.05 -24.13
N ALA A 138 15.52 -19.70 -24.17
CA ALA A 138 15.35 -21.00 -24.80
C ALA A 138 15.66 -20.94 -26.30
N PHE A 139 15.19 -19.90 -26.99
CA PHE A 139 15.48 -19.66 -28.40
C PHE A 139 16.99 -19.47 -28.67
N PHE A 140 17.67 -18.64 -27.86
CA PHE A 140 19.11 -18.43 -28.01
C PHE A 140 19.91 -19.70 -27.70
N GLN A 141 19.54 -20.46 -26.67
CA GLN A 141 20.19 -21.74 -26.36
C GLN A 141 20.04 -22.75 -27.50
N ALA A 142 18.83 -22.90 -28.07
CA ALA A 142 18.59 -23.75 -29.22
C ALA A 142 19.47 -23.35 -30.42
N ARG A 143 19.50 -22.06 -30.74
CA ARG A 143 20.33 -21.52 -31.84
C ARG A 143 21.83 -21.71 -31.61
N THR A 144 22.29 -21.58 -30.37
CA THR A 144 23.71 -21.74 -30.03
C THR A 144 24.12 -23.20 -30.10
N ARG A 145 23.24 -24.12 -29.67
CA ARG A 145 23.45 -25.57 -29.78
C ARG A 145 23.58 -26.02 -31.23
N ASP A 146 22.76 -25.48 -32.13
CA ASP A 146 22.84 -25.76 -33.58
C ASP A 146 24.13 -25.22 -34.22
N ASN A 147 24.70 -24.14 -33.70
CA ASN A 147 25.96 -23.57 -34.17
C ASN A 147 27.21 -24.29 -33.63
N ILE A 148 27.12 -25.01 -32.50
CA ILE A 148 28.24 -25.79 -31.93
C ILE A 148 28.28 -27.21 -32.53
N GLY A 149 27.15 -27.72 -33.03
CA GLY A 149 27.06 -29.01 -33.71
C GLY A 149 27.50 -29.02 -35.18
N ARG A 150 28.19 -27.97 -35.65
CA ARG A 150 28.74 -27.83 -37.00
C ARG A 150 30.25 -27.71 -36.98
#